data_AF-A0A662RAS7-F1
#
_entry.id   AF-A0A662RAS7-F1
#
_cell.length_a   1.000
_cell.length_b   1.000
_cell.length_c   1.000
_cell.angle_alpha   90.00
_cell.angle_beta   90.00
_cell.angle_gamma   90.00
#
_symmetry.space_group_name_H-M   'P 1'
#
loop_
_entity.id
_entity.type
_entity.pdbx_description
1 polymer ?
#
loop_
_entity_poly.entity_id
_entity_poly.type
_entity_poly.pdbx_seq_one_letter_code
_entity_poly.pdbx_strand_id
1 'polypeptide(L)'
;YMNTGVQRSSGTPYAASTTTSPPGKTSTGNPFGKRNVPEIMVAHGSPYVATTSVAYPKDVMRKVKKAVEIKGPTYVQIQAPCTTGWGFDTSLTVEIGKLAVKTGLWPLLEITNGELTGVHRIRKRLPVEYYLRTQRRYKHLFTTPEGKEIIKELQGMADRNAEHYELEL
;
A
#
# COMPACT_ATOMS: atom_id res chain seq x y z
N TYR A 1 -6.10 4.79 -11.96
CA TYR A 1 -5.50 4.73 -13.30
C TYR A 1 -4.66 5.96 -13.52
N MET A 2 -3.34 5.82 -13.67
CA MET A 2 -2.45 7.00 -13.73
C MET A 2 -2.46 7.68 -15.09
N ASN A 3 -2.33 6.89 -16.17
CA ASN A 3 -2.24 7.39 -17.55
C ASN A 3 -3.43 8.28 -17.96
N THR A 4 -4.63 7.91 -17.56
CA THR A 4 -5.88 8.54 -18.00
C THR A 4 -6.26 9.77 -17.17
N GLY A 5 -5.38 10.28 -16.30
CA GLY A 5 -5.68 11.42 -15.44
C GLY A 5 -6.14 11.04 -14.03
N VAL A 6 -5.45 10.08 -13.41
CA VAL A 6 -5.57 9.78 -11.96
C VAL A 6 -7.00 9.44 -11.52
N GLN A 7 -7.69 8.53 -12.22
CA GLN A 7 -9.00 8.02 -11.82
C GLN A 7 -8.90 6.97 -10.70
N ARG A 8 -10.00 6.79 -9.96
CA ARG A 8 -10.18 5.71 -8.98
C ARG A 8 -10.03 4.34 -9.63
N SER A 9 -9.44 3.39 -8.90
CA SER A 9 -9.31 1.98 -9.28
C SER A 9 -9.54 1.08 -8.08
N SER A 10 -9.64 -0.23 -8.27
CA SER A 10 -9.64 -1.19 -7.15
C SER A 10 -8.32 -1.17 -6.34
N GLY A 11 -7.24 -0.63 -6.89
CA GLY A 11 -5.97 -0.42 -6.21
C GLY A 11 -5.89 0.90 -5.43
N THR A 12 -6.87 1.79 -5.56
CA THR A 12 -6.90 3.08 -4.86
C THR A 12 -7.16 2.83 -3.36
N PRO A 13 -6.33 3.35 -2.43
CA PRO A 13 -6.59 3.20 -1.00
C PRO A 13 -7.82 3.99 -0.55
N TYR A 14 -8.33 3.64 0.63
CA TYR A 14 -9.44 4.36 1.27
C TYR A 14 -9.10 5.85 1.44
N ALA A 15 -10.11 6.70 1.25
CA ALA A 15 -10.07 8.16 1.36
C ALA A 15 -9.06 8.90 0.47
N ALA A 16 -8.39 8.21 -0.46
CA ALA A 16 -7.51 8.85 -1.42
C ALA A 16 -8.32 9.69 -2.43
N SER A 17 -7.94 10.95 -2.62
CA SER A 17 -8.49 11.81 -3.66
C SER A 17 -8.07 11.32 -5.05
N THR A 18 -9.02 11.22 -5.97
CA THR A 18 -8.80 10.94 -7.40
C THR A 18 -9.73 11.83 -8.23
N THR A 19 -9.55 11.91 -9.54
CA THR A 19 -10.42 12.73 -10.41
C THR A 19 -11.87 12.25 -10.44
N THR A 20 -12.11 10.95 -10.24
CA THR A 20 -13.45 10.34 -10.19
C THR A 20 -13.93 10.06 -8.77
N SER A 21 -13.14 10.41 -7.75
CA SER A 21 -13.53 10.37 -6.34
C SER A 21 -12.90 11.55 -5.59
N PRO A 22 -13.25 12.80 -5.95
CA PRO A 22 -12.70 13.98 -5.31
C PRO A 22 -13.31 14.17 -3.91
N PRO A 23 -12.56 14.73 -2.96
CA PRO A 23 -13.11 15.17 -1.68
C PRO A 23 -13.98 16.43 -1.87
N GLY A 24 -14.99 16.59 -1.03
CA GLY A 24 -15.93 17.70 -1.05
C GLY A 24 -16.86 17.67 0.16
N LYS A 25 -17.91 18.49 0.16
CA LYS A 25 -18.84 18.60 1.30
C LYS A 25 -19.50 17.27 1.70
N THR A 26 -19.65 16.34 0.75
CA THR A 26 -20.32 15.04 0.92
C THR A 26 -19.42 13.86 0.54
N SER A 27 -18.11 14.07 0.45
CA SER A 27 -17.14 13.06 0.01
C SER A 27 -15.80 13.25 0.68
N THR A 28 -15.22 12.18 1.20
CA THR A 28 -13.89 12.16 1.80
C THR A 28 -12.85 11.53 0.87
N GLY A 29 -13.16 11.39 -0.43
CA GLY A 29 -12.31 10.75 -1.43
C GLY A 29 -12.86 9.40 -1.85
N ASN A 30 -11.98 8.42 -2.11
CA ASN A 30 -12.40 7.06 -2.43
C ASN A 30 -13.11 6.40 -1.23
N PRO A 31 -14.41 6.03 -1.34
CA PRO A 31 -15.17 5.48 -0.22
C PRO A 31 -14.84 4.01 0.08
N PHE A 32 -14.07 3.34 -0.78
CA PHE A 32 -13.75 1.92 -0.65
C PHE A 32 -12.30 1.68 -0.22
N GLY A 33 -12.05 0.57 0.47
CA GLY A 33 -10.70 0.07 0.68
C GLY A 33 -10.02 -0.41 -0.62
N LYS A 34 -8.68 -0.46 -0.60
CA LYS A 34 -7.92 -1.13 -1.67
C LYS A 34 -8.28 -2.62 -1.67
N ARG A 35 -8.60 -3.17 -2.84
CA ARG A 35 -8.81 -4.62 -3.00
C ARG A 35 -7.52 -5.38 -2.66
N ASN A 36 -7.65 -6.37 -1.78
CA ASN A 36 -6.53 -7.22 -1.36
C ASN A 36 -6.29 -8.33 -2.39
N VAL A 37 -5.69 -7.95 -3.53
CA VAL A 37 -5.35 -8.89 -4.61
C VAL A 37 -4.38 -9.97 -4.16
N PRO A 38 -3.34 -9.72 -3.33
CA PRO A 38 -2.49 -10.78 -2.78
C PRO A 38 -3.29 -11.93 -2.15
N GLU A 39 -4.17 -11.64 -1.20
CA GLU A 39 -5.01 -12.67 -0.55
C GLU A 39 -5.96 -13.37 -1.53
N ILE A 40 -6.49 -12.64 -2.52
CA ILE A 40 -7.30 -13.26 -3.59
C ILE A 40 -6.45 -14.28 -4.36
N MET A 41 -5.21 -13.95 -4.72
CA MET A 41 -4.33 -14.87 -5.45
C MET A 41 -3.92 -16.09 -4.60
N VAL A 42 -3.74 -15.89 -3.29
CA VAL A 42 -3.53 -16.98 -2.32
C VAL A 42 -4.73 -17.92 -2.33
N ALA A 43 -5.95 -17.38 -2.21
CA ALA A 43 -7.18 -18.18 -2.23
C ALA A 43 -7.42 -18.95 -3.54
N HIS A 44 -6.85 -18.48 -4.66
CA HIS A 44 -6.89 -19.19 -5.96
C HIS A 44 -5.80 -20.28 -6.08
N GLY A 45 -5.03 -20.54 -5.02
CA GLY A 45 -4.00 -21.58 -5.02
C GLY A 45 -2.72 -21.20 -5.76
N SER A 46 -2.41 -19.90 -5.90
CA SER A 46 -1.13 -19.48 -6.47
C SER A 46 0.03 -20.04 -5.62
N PRO A 47 1.01 -20.75 -6.21
CA PRO A 47 2.11 -21.35 -5.45
C PRO A 47 3.04 -20.30 -4.82
N TYR A 48 3.02 -19.07 -5.33
CA TYR A 48 3.80 -17.97 -4.77
C TYR A 48 3.13 -16.62 -4.97
N VAL A 49 2.87 -15.94 -3.85
CA VAL A 49 2.35 -14.59 -3.80
C VAL A 49 3.32 -13.72 -3.00
N ALA A 50 3.67 -12.56 -3.53
CA ALA A 50 4.56 -11.62 -2.84
C ALA A 50 4.07 -10.18 -2.96
N THR A 51 4.31 -9.41 -1.90
CA THR A 51 4.19 -7.95 -1.93
C THR A 51 5.57 -7.33 -1.74
N THR A 52 5.88 -6.30 -2.52
CA THR A 52 7.16 -5.59 -2.45
C THR A 52 7.00 -4.11 -2.80
N SER A 53 8.08 -3.33 -2.79
CA SER A 53 8.08 -1.90 -3.11
C SER A 53 9.36 -1.52 -3.86
N VAL A 54 9.24 -0.63 -4.85
CA VAL A 54 10.41 -0.12 -5.60
C VAL A 54 11.45 0.57 -4.71
N ALA A 55 11.06 0.98 -3.50
CA ALA A 55 11.97 1.52 -2.50
C ALA A 55 12.96 0.48 -1.92
N TYR A 56 12.75 -0.81 -2.19
CA TYR A 56 13.56 -1.93 -1.74
C TYR A 56 14.04 -2.77 -2.95
N PRO A 57 14.93 -2.24 -3.80
CA PRO A 57 15.25 -2.85 -5.10
C PRO A 57 15.81 -4.28 -4.98
N LYS A 58 16.60 -4.57 -3.93
CA LYS A 58 17.10 -5.93 -3.67
C LYS A 58 15.97 -6.91 -3.33
N ASP A 59 14.95 -6.46 -2.59
CA ASP A 59 13.77 -7.27 -2.27
C ASP A 59 12.95 -7.56 -3.54
N VAL A 60 12.75 -6.54 -4.39
CA VAL A 60 12.09 -6.69 -5.69
C VAL A 60 12.79 -7.73 -6.56
N MET A 61 14.11 -7.58 -6.76
CA MET A 61 14.89 -8.51 -7.59
C MET A 61 14.80 -9.94 -7.08
N ARG A 62 14.94 -10.15 -5.76
CA ARG A 62 14.85 -11.49 -5.14
C ARG A 62 13.47 -12.12 -5.34
N LYS A 63 12.40 -11.38 -5.02
CA LYS A 63 11.02 -11.90 -5.10
C LYS A 63 10.58 -12.16 -6.54
N VAL A 64 10.95 -11.29 -7.48
CA VAL A 64 10.68 -11.51 -8.91
C VAL A 64 11.45 -12.73 -9.43
N LYS A 65 12.74 -12.87 -9.10
CA LYS A 65 13.53 -14.04 -9.49
C LYS A 65 12.87 -15.34 -8.99
N LYS A 66 12.54 -15.40 -7.70
CA LYS A 66 11.84 -16.55 -7.10
C LYS A 66 10.49 -16.83 -7.78
N ALA A 67 9.70 -15.81 -8.07
CA ALA A 67 8.41 -15.96 -8.75
C ALA A 67 8.53 -16.57 -10.15
N VAL A 68 9.61 -16.27 -10.88
CA VAL A 68 9.88 -16.80 -12.24
C VAL A 68 10.39 -18.25 -12.18
N GLU A 69 11.12 -18.63 -11.14
CA GLU A 69 11.68 -19.98 -10.97
C GLU A 69 10.64 -21.01 -10.52
N ILE A 70 9.51 -20.59 -9.96
CA ILE A 70 8.44 -21.46 -9.48
C ILE A 70 7.53 -21.89 -10.63
N LYS A 71 7.29 -23.20 -10.75
CA LYS A 71 6.34 -23.75 -11.71
C LYS A 71 4.90 -23.44 -11.28
N GLY A 72 4.18 -22.69 -12.12
CA GLY A 72 2.76 -22.35 -11.92
C GLY A 72 2.51 -20.84 -11.94
N PRO A 73 1.24 -20.41 -11.79
CA PRO A 73 0.88 -19.00 -11.85
C PRO A 73 1.29 -18.27 -10.56
N THR A 74 2.35 -17.48 -10.61
CA THR A 74 2.82 -16.66 -9.47
C THR A 74 2.32 -15.21 -9.55
N TYR A 75 2.27 -14.52 -8.41
CA TYR A 75 1.82 -13.13 -8.33
C TYR A 75 2.76 -12.27 -7.48
N VAL A 76 3.22 -11.15 -8.04
CA VAL A 76 4.03 -10.16 -7.31
C VAL A 76 3.37 -8.78 -7.40
N GLN A 77 2.94 -8.24 -6.27
CA GLN A 77 2.39 -6.88 -6.18
C GLN A 77 3.47 -5.90 -5.74
N ILE A 78 3.89 -5.03 -6.67
CA ILE A 78 4.94 -4.04 -6.44
C ILE A 78 4.30 -2.67 -6.19
N GLN A 79 4.61 -2.06 -5.04
CA GLN A 79 4.30 -0.65 -4.82
C GLN A 79 5.22 0.25 -5.64
N ALA A 80 4.63 1.07 -6.50
CA ALA A 80 5.33 2.10 -7.25
C ALA A 80 4.67 3.47 -7.00
N PRO A 81 5.25 4.31 -6.12
CA PRO A 81 4.77 5.67 -5.90
C PRO A 81 4.75 6.48 -7.20
N CYS A 82 3.63 7.15 -7.47
CA CYS A 82 3.44 7.97 -8.67
C CYS A 82 3.38 9.44 -8.28
N THR A 83 4.40 10.20 -8.67
CA THR A 83 4.57 11.63 -8.35
C THR A 83 3.35 12.44 -8.77
N THR A 84 2.94 12.31 -10.04
CA THR A 84 1.78 13.01 -10.61
C THR A 84 0.48 12.63 -9.92
N GLY A 85 0.25 11.33 -9.71
CA GLY A 85 -1.02 10.83 -9.20
C GLY A 85 -1.21 11.04 -7.69
N TRP A 86 -0.14 10.98 -6.92
CA TRP A 86 -0.21 11.08 -5.46
C TRP A 86 0.10 12.51 -4.99
N GLY A 87 0.72 13.32 -5.86
CA GLY A 87 1.02 14.73 -5.69
C GLY A 87 2.10 14.95 -4.64
N PHE A 88 3.32 14.58 -4.99
CA PHE A 88 4.53 14.77 -4.19
C PHE A 88 5.74 15.06 -5.09
N ASP A 89 6.82 15.60 -4.52
CA ASP A 89 8.03 15.95 -5.27
C ASP A 89 8.74 14.73 -5.87
N THR A 90 9.24 14.83 -7.10
CA THR A 90 9.89 13.70 -7.81
C THR A 90 11.04 13.05 -7.04
N SER A 91 11.79 13.82 -6.25
CA SER A 91 12.89 13.35 -5.42
C SER A 91 12.45 12.45 -4.25
N LEU A 92 11.17 12.50 -3.86
CA LEU A 92 10.63 11.77 -2.70
C LEU A 92 10.09 10.37 -3.02
N THR A 93 10.19 9.92 -4.27
CA THR A 93 9.63 8.62 -4.72
C THR A 93 10.06 7.45 -3.82
N VAL A 94 11.36 7.35 -3.53
CA VAL A 94 11.90 6.28 -2.66
C VAL A 94 11.46 6.46 -1.21
N GLU A 95 11.45 7.71 -0.72
CA GLU A 95 11.06 8.01 0.65
C GLU A 95 9.61 7.63 0.92
N ILE A 96 8.69 7.96 0.02
CA ILE A 96 7.26 7.63 0.15
C ILE A 96 7.03 6.12 0.12
N GLY A 97 7.78 5.39 -0.70
CA GLY A 97 7.75 3.93 -0.69
C GLY A 97 8.20 3.37 0.67
N LYS A 98 9.29 3.91 1.24
CA LYS A 98 9.75 3.53 2.60
C LYS A 98 8.74 3.90 3.68
N LEU A 99 8.10 5.07 3.59
CA LEU A 99 7.09 5.52 4.56
C LEU A 99 5.89 4.58 4.56
N ALA A 100 5.38 4.17 3.40
CA ALA A 100 4.27 3.23 3.33
C ALA A 100 4.56 1.88 4.00
N VAL A 101 5.79 1.39 3.86
CA VAL A 101 6.25 0.17 4.55
C VAL A 101 6.39 0.43 6.04
N LYS A 102 7.10 1.50 6.43
CA LYS A 102 7.36 1.85 7.84
C LYS A 102 6.11 2.15 8.66
N THR A 103 5.00 2.54 8.03
CA THR A 103 3.73 2.73 8.73
C THR A 103 2.92 1.45 8.85
N GLY A 104 3.26 0.38 8.14
CA GLY A 104 2.48 -0.87 8.10
C GLY A 104 1.31 -0.84 7.11
N LEU A 105 1.12 0.25 6.37
CA LEU A 105 0.08 0.34 5.33
C LEU A 105 0.42 -0.49 4.08
N TRP A 106 1.71 -0.77 3.85
CA TRP A 106 2.18 -1.64 2.77
C TRP A 106 3.15 -2.70 3.28
N PRO A 107 2.65 -3.82 3.83
CA PRO A 107 3.50 -4.94 4.25
C PRO A 107 4.28 -5.52 3.07
N LEU A 108 5.55 -5.90 3.29
CA LEU A 108 6.35 -6.64 2.31
C LEU A 108 6.42 -8.11 2.72
N LEU A 109 5.74 -8.97 1.97
CA LEU A 109 5.45 -10.35 2.35
C LEU A 109 5.88 -11.33 1.25
N GLU A 110 6.07 -12.59 1.64
CA GLU A 110 6.13 -13.77 0.78
C GLU A 110 5.19 -14.82 1.35
N ILE A 111 4.31 -15.35 0.50
CA ILE A 111 3.39 -16.43 0.80
C ILE A 111 3.67 -17.54 -0.20
N THR A 112 3.97 -18.74 0.27
CA THR A 112 4.29 -19.89 -0.57
C THR A 112 3.31 -21.01 -0.23
N ASN A 113 2.60 -21.52 -1.24
CA ASN A 113 1.57 -22.55 -1.06
C ASN A 113 0.54 -22.23 0.04
N GLY A 114 0.13 -20.96 0.14
CA GLY A 114 -0.82 -20.49 1.15
C GLY A 114 -0.25 -20.15 2.52
N GLU A 115 1.04 -20.44 2.77
CA GLU A 115 1.68 -20.17 4.06
C GLU A 115 2.56 -18.91 3.99
N LEU A 116 2.48 -18.07 5.03
CA LEU A 116 3.34 -16.91 5.17
C LEU A 116 4.79 -17.35 5.44
N THR A 117 5.68 -17.20 4.46
CA THR A 117 7.07 -17.69 4.53
C THR A 117 8.12 -16.59 4.65
N GLY A 118 7.74 -15.32 4.42
CA GLY A 118 8.67 -14.20 4.52
C GLY A 118 7.97 -12.91 4.88
N VAL A 119 8.53 -12.19 5.85
CA VAL A 119 8.04 -10.88 6.31
C VAL A 119 9.21 -9.92 6.45
N HIS A 120 9.07 -8.72 5.88
CA HIS A 120 9.98 -7.63 6.21
C HIS A 120 9.57 -6.99 7.54
N ARG A 121 10.26 -7.35 8.62
CA ARG A 121 10.00 -6.76 9.93
C ARG A 121 10.51 -5.31 10.04
N ILE A 122 9.80 -4.51 10.81
CA ILE A 122 9.96 -3.08 11.00
C ILE A 122 10.42 -2.86 12.43
N ARG A 123 11.66 -2.38 12.59
CA ARG A 123 12.24 -2.12 13.93
C ARG A 123 11.50 -1.06 14.73
N LYS A 124 11.00 -0.04 14.05
CA LYS A 124 10.25 1.06 14.66
C LYS A 124 9.20 1.54 13.67
N ARG A 125 7.94 1.18 13.93
CA ARG A 125 6.81 1.60 13.12
C ARG A 125 6.56 3.09 13.31
N LEU A 126 6.12 3.75 12.25
CA LEU A 126 5.74 5.16 12.25
C LEU A 126 4.21 5.29 12.23
N PRO A 127 3.65 6.34 12.85
CA PRO A 127 2.24 6.70 12.65
C PRO A 127 1.92 6.94 11.18
N VAL A 128 0.71 6.59 10.74
CA VAL A 128 0.29 6.69 9.33
C VAL A 128 0.37 8.11 8.79
N GLU A 129 0.25 9.13 9.63
CA GLU A 129 0.31 10.54 9.26
C GLU A 129 1.63 10.91 8.58
N TYR A 130 2.75 10.26 8.93
CA TYR A 130 4.04 10.49 8.27
C TYR A 130 3.95 10.17 6.77
N TYR A 131 3.25 9.10 6.43
CA TYR A 131 2.97 8.75 5.04
C TYR A 131 1.89 9.65 4.45
N LEU A 132 0.78 9.90 5.15
CA LEU A 132 -0.36 10.63 4.58
C LEU A 132 -0.05 12.11 4.30
N ARG A 133 0.74 12.80 5.17
CA ARG A 133 1.05 14.23 5.04
C ARG A 133 1.92 14.56 3.82
N THR A 134 2.73 13.62 3.35
CA THR A 134 3.66 13.83 2.24
C THR A 134 3.00 13.79 0.86
N GLN A 135 1.70 13.52 0.81
CA GLN A 135 0.97 13.28 -0.45
C GLN A 135 -0.25 14.20 -0.55
N ARG A 136 -0.35 14.97 -1.64
CA ARG A 136 -1.50 15.86 -1.91
C ARG A 136 -2.83 15.11 -1.89
N ARG A 137 -2.87 13.84 -2.32
CA ARG A 137 -4.10 13.04 -2.39
C ARG A 137 -4.78 12.77 -1.03
N TYR A 138 -4.16 13.11 0.10
CA TYR A 138 -4.72 13.00 1.44
C TYR A 138 -4.81 14.34 2.18
N LYS A 139 -4.47 15.47 1.53
CA LYS A 139 -4.40 16.79 2.19
C LYS A 139 -5.72 17.19 2.86
N HIS A 140 -6.86 16.83 2.25
CA HIS A 140 -8.20 17.13 2.75
C HIS A 140 -8.53 16.45 4.09
N LEU A 141 -7.85 15.34 4.43
CA LEU A 141 -8.06 14.65 5.71
C LEU A 141 -7.54 15.46 6.90
N PHE A 142 -6.61 16.38 6.67
CA PHE A 142 -6.01 17.19 7.73
C PHE A 142 -6.76 18.50 8.03
N THR A 143 -7.84 18.78 7.31
CA THR A 143 -8.55 20.07 7.39
C THR A 143 -9.91 19.98 8.08
N THR A 144 -10.43 18.79 8.37
CA THR A 144 -11.76 18.61 8.97
C THR A 144 -11.73 17.63 10.16
N PRO A 145 -12.69 17.71 11.09
CA PRO A 145 -12.85 16.72 12.16
C PRO A 145 -13.08 15.30 11.62
N GLU A 146 -13.92 15.15 10.60
CA GLU A 146 -14.17 13.85 9.93
C GLU A 146 -12.89 13.24 9.36
N GLY A 147 -12.03 14.07 8.75
CA GLY A 147 -10.74 13.63 8.24
C GLY A 147 -9.81 13.07 9.33
N LYS A 148 -9.90 13.59 10.57
CA LYS A 148 -9.15 13.05 11.71
C LYS A 148 -9.63 11.65 12.10
N GLU A 149 -10.94 11.39 12.04
CA GLU A 149 -11.48 10.04 12.30
C GLU A 149 -11.02 9.05 11.22
N ILE A 150 -11.00 9.47 9.94
CA ILE A 150 -10.46 8.65 8.85
C ILE A 150 -8.98 8.33 9.04
N ILE A 151 -8.18 9.29 9.53
CA ILE A 151 -6.77 9.04 9.85
C ILE A 151 -6.64 7.95 10.93
N LYS A 152 -7.51 7.96 11.96
CA LYS A 152 -7.55 6.89 12.96
C LYS A 152 -7.95 5.55 12.36
N GLU A 153 -8.92 5.52 11.44
CA GLU A 153 -9.29 4.29 10.72
C GLU A 153 -8.11 3.72 9.92
N LEU A 154 -7.36 4.58 9.22
CA LEU A 154 -6.16 4.21 8.49
C LEU A 154 -5.05 3.72 9.43
N GLN A 155 -4.90 4.32 10.62
CA GLN A 155 -3.99 3.82 11.65
C GLN A 155 -4.42 2.44 12.13
N GLY A 156 -5.71 2.22 12.41
CA GLY A 156 -6.23 0.91 12.78
C GLY A 156 -6.04 -0.16 11.68
N MET A 157 -6.08 0.22 10.40
CA MET A 157 -5.70 -0.70 9.31
C MET A 157 -4.22 -1.09 9.38
N ALA A 158 -3.34 -0.12 9.60
CA ALA A 158 -1.92 -0.37 9.78
C ALA A 158 -1.62 -1.23 11.02
N ASP A 159 -2.36 -1.03 12.11
CA ASP A 159 -2.24 -1.83 13.35
C ASP A 159 -2.66 -3.28 13.11
N ARG A 160 -3.81 -3.50 12.45
CA ARG A 160 -4.25 -4.86 12.07
C ARG A 160 -3.26 -5.58 11.16
N ASN A 161 -2.66 -4.87 10.20
CA ASN A 161 -1.60 -5.44 9.37
C ASN A 161 -0.37 -5.82 10.20
N ALA A 162 0.01 -4.96 11.16
CA ALA A 162 1.17 -5.19 12.02
C ALA A 162 0.99 -6.43 12.91
N GLU A 163 -0.21 -6.59 13.48
CA GLU A 163 -0.58 -7.76 14.27
C GLU A 163 -0.67 -9.02 13.40
N HIS A 164 -1.43 -8.98 12.31
CA HIS A 164 -1.71 -10.15 11.48
C HIS A 164 -0.46 -10.75 10.83
N TYR A 165 0.49 -9.91 10.41
CA TYR A 165 1.71 -10.35 9.72
C TYR A 165 2.96 -10.29 10.62
N GLU A 166 2.82 -10.02 11.92
CA GLU A 166 3.93 -9.88 12.87
C GLU A 166 5.02 -8.93 12.35
N LEU A 167 4.62 -7.72 11.97
CA LEU A 167 5.51 -6.77 11.28
C LEU A 167 6.54 -6.13 12.21
N GLU A 168 6.38 -6.19 13.53
CA GLU A 168 7.30 -5.56 14.49
C GLU A 168 8.39 -6.55 14.95
N LEU A 169 9.60 -6.03 15.20
CA LEU A 169 10.76 -6.83 15.64
C LEU A 169 10.74 -7.12 17.14
#